data_AF-A0A9X5EF51-F1
#
_entry.id   AF-A0A9X5EF51-F1
#
_cell.length_a   1.000
_cell.length_b   1.000
_cell.length_c   1.000
_cell.angle_alpha   90.00
_cell.angle_beta   90.00
_cell.angle_gamma   90.00
#
_symmetry.space_group_name_H-M   'P 1'
#
loop_
_entity.id
_entity.type
_entity.pdbx_description
1 polymer ?
#
loop_
_entity_poly.entity_id
_entity_poly.type
_entity_poly.pdbx_seq_one_letter_code
_entity_poly.pdbx_strand_id
1 'polypeptide(L)'
;MYTSDTTFVLAHGAWADGSSWSKVITRLHHGGHKVVTAPLPLTTFADDVASLERTVERVGGPVVLVAHAYAGAVVGAVRHPAVKGLVYVAALVPDEGETVADVFYRAEPHPMAPHLAADGHGVIWLPERAFAQAFAPNATEEEQALLAATQRPISGGCITVAVPRPLWKDVPTWYLVAEQDRMIVANTQRFMAERANARIVSHPVDHAPGVTAPDAVVDLILQAARTVSA
;
A
#
# COMPACT_ATOMS: atom_id res chain seq x y z
N MET A 1 -28.72 -1.39 4.92
CA MET A 1 -27.44 -1.96 4.44
C MET A 1 -27.34 -1.65 2.96
N TYR A 2 -26.43 -0.75 2.57
CA TYR A 2 -26.07 -0.56 1.16
C TYR A 2 -24.97 -1.57 0.86
N THR A 3 -25.30 -2.68 0.20
CA THR A 3 -24.28 -3.54 -0.40
C THR A 3 -23.90 -2.90 -1.73
N SER A 4 -22.82 -2.12 -1.73
CA SER A 4 -22.19 -1.64 -2.96
C SER A 4 -21.66 -2.84 -3.74
N ASP A 5 -21.90 -2.88 -5.06
CA ASP A 5 -21.29 -3.87 -5.96
C ASP A 5 -19.77 -3.69 -6.12
N THR A 6 -19.20 -2.65 -5.49
CA THR A 6 -17.77 -2.37 -5.49
C THR A 6 -16.99 -3.46 -4.76
N THR A 7 -15.96 -3.98 -5.42
CA THR A 7 -14.98 -4.89 -4.81
C THR A 7 -13.74 -4.11 -4.36
N PHE A 8 -13.28 -4.37 -3.14
CA PHE A 8 -12.00 -3.87 -2.66
C PHE A 8 -10.88 -4.82 -3.07
N VAL A 9 -9.91 -4.32 -3.83
CA VAL A 9 -8.70 -5.09 -4.19
C VAL A 9 -7.53 -4.51 -3.39
N LEU A 10 -7.02 -5.29 -2.45
CA LEU A 10 -5.95 -4.89 -1.54
C LEU A 10 -4.58 -5.33 -2.09
N ALA A 11 -3.65 -4.40 -2.21
CA ALA A 11 -2.30 -4.61 -2.72
C ALA A 11 -1.28 -4.37 -1.59
N HIS A 12 -0.44 -5.38 -1.34
CA HIS A 12 0.55 -5.36 -0.26
C HIS A 12 1.84 -4.62 -0.67
N GLY A 13 2.55 -4.07 0.30
CA GLY A 13 3.84 -3.43 0.06
C GLY A 13 5.00 -4.43 -0.16
N ALA A 14 6.21 -3.87 -0.24
CA ALA A 14 7.45 -4.64 -0.12
C ALA A 14 7.51 -5.34 1.24
N TRP A 15 8.17 -6.50 1.31
CA TRP A 15 8.33 -7.29 2.55
C TRP A 15 7.02 -7.77 3.18
N ALA A 16 5.94 -7.74 2.41
CA ALA A 16 4.63 -8.22 2.83
C ALA A 16 4.03 -9.13 1.74
N ASP A 17 2.93 -9.79 2.09
CA ASP A 17 2.07 -10.53 1.18
C ASP A 17 0.59 -10.23 1.50
N GLY A 18 -0.34 -10.99 0.89
CA GLY A 18 -1.77 -10.79 1.15
C GLY A 18 -2.20 -11.00 2.62
N SER A 19 -1.42 -11.71 3.43
CA SER A 19 -1.74 -11.97 4.84
C SER A 19 -1.61 -10.72 5.73
N SER A 20 -0.84 -9.70 5.30
CA SER A 20 -0.71 -8.43 6.03
C SER A 20 -2.04 -7.67 6.13
N TRP A 21 -3.00 -8.01 5.26
CA TRP A 21 -4.34 -7.45 5.26
C TRP A 21 -5.35 -8.28 6.06
N SER A 22 -4.97 -9.41 6.67
CA SER A 22 -5.90 -10.36 7.31
C SER A 22 -6.90 -9.69 8.25
N LYS A 23 -6.46 -8.78 9.12
CA LYS A 23 -7.32 -8.05 10.06
C LYS A 23 -8.29 -7.08 9.36
N VAL A 24 -7.88 -6.47 8.25
CA VAL A 24 -8.71 -5.58 7.42
C VAL A 24 -9.74 -6.39 6.62
N ILE A 25 -9.30 -7.49 5.99
CA ILE A 25 -10.14 -8.41 5.22
C ILE A 25 -11.29 -8.92 6.10
N THR A 26 -10.98 -9.44 7.29
CA THR A 26 -11.99 -10.00 8.19
C THR A 26 -13.04 -8.96 8.58
N ARG A 27 -12.63 -7.72 8.86
CA ARG A 27 -13.55 -6.61 9.19
C ARG A 27 -14.44 -6.21 8.02
N LEU A 28 -13.86 -6.02 6.83
CA LEU A 28 -14.63 -5.70 5.62
C LEU A 28 -15.61 -6.82 5.27
N HIS A 29 -15.18 -8.07 5.40
CA HIS A 29 -16.03 -9.24 5.16
C HIS A 29 -17.19 -9.30 6.17
N HIS A 30 -16.95 -9.06 7.47
CA HIS A 30 -18.02 -8.96 8.47
C HIS A 30 -18.99 -7.79 8.19
N GLY A 31 -18.52 -6.72 7.57
CA GLY A 31 -19.34 -5.61 7.08
C GLY A 31 -20.15 -5.93 5.81
N GLY A 32 -20.00 -7.13 5.23
CA GLY A 32 -20.70 -7.56 4.01
C GLY A 32 -20.07 -7.05 2.71
N HIS A 33 -18.80 -6.63 2.74
CA HIS A 33 -18.08 -6.13 1.57
C HIS A 33 -17.32 -7.22 0.83
N LYS A 34 -17.28 -7.12 -0.51
CA LYS A 34 -16.43 -7.96 -1.36
C LYS A 34 -14.99 -7.47 -1.26
N VAL A 35 -14.07 -8.37 -0.92
CA VAL A 35 -12.65 -8.03 -0.76
C VAL A 35 -11.78 -9.17 -1.29
N VAL A 36 -10.72 -8.84 -2.02
CA VAL A 36 -9.68 -9.77 -2.47
C VAL A 36 -8.30 -9.12 -2.34
N THR A 37 -7.25 -9.92 -2.27
CA THR A 37 -5.86 -9.44 -2.31
C THR A 37 -5.23 -9.69 -3.67
N ALA A 38 -4.43 -8.74 -4.15
CA ALA A 38 -3.63 -8.90 -5.35
C ALA A 38 -2.29 -9.59 -5.02
N PRO A 39 -1.90 -10.66 -5.72
CA PRO A 39 -0.65 -11.37 -5.47
C PRO A 39 0.49 -10.69 -6.26
N LEU A 40 1.08 -9.63 -5.71
CA LEU A 40 2.17 -8.92 -6.38
C LEU A 40 3.45 -9.79 -6.37
N PRO A 41 4.04 -10.17 -7.52
CA PRO A 41 5.23 -11.01 -7.56
C PRO A 41 6.49 -10.37 -6.91
N LEU A 42 6.59 -9.04 -6.90
CA LEU A 42 7.75 -8.25 -6.44
C LEU A 42 9.05 -8.52 -7.21
N THR A 43 8.92 -9.01 -8.45
CA THR A 43 10.04 -9.35 -9.36
C THR A 43 10.41 -8.18 -10.28
N THR A 44 9.41 -7.53 -10.86
CA THR A 44 9.53 -6.29 -11.64
C THR A 44 8.30 -5.42 -11.41
N PHE A 45 8.46 -4.11 -11.60
CA PHE A 45 7.32 -3.17 -11.49
C PHE A 45 6.20 -3.51 -12.49
N ALA A 46 6.57 -3.88 -13.72
CA ALA A 46 5.59 -4.25 -14.75
C ALA A 46 4.83 -5.54 -14.41
N ASP A 47 5.49 -6.55 -13.85
CA ASP A 47 4.82 -7.79 -13.43
C ASP A 47 3.84 -7.55 -12.28
N ASP A 48 4.18 -6.63 -11.36
CA ASP A 48 3.29 -6.21 -10.26
C ASP A 48 2.03 -5.54 -10.80
N VAL A 49 2.16 -4.60 -11.74
CA VAL A 49 1.02 -3.94 -12.40
C VAL A 49 0.17 -4.97 -13.15
N ALA A 50 0.80 -5.84 -13.95
CA ALA A 50 0.09 -6.87 -14.72
C ALA A 50 -0.63 -7.88 -13.81
N SER A 51 -0.03 -8.25 -12.67
CA SER A 51 -0.67 -9.13 -11.68
C SER A 51 -1.91 -8.48 -11.09
N LEU A 52 -1.80 -7.21 -10.70
CA LEU A 52 -2.92 -6.44 -10.18
C LEU A 52 -4.05 -6.27 -11.20
N GLU A 53 -3.73 -5.96 -12.46
CA GLU A 53 -4.74 -5.83 -13.53
C GLU A 53 -5.51 -7.13 -13.76
N ARG A 54 -4.82 -8.29 -13.75
CA ARG A 54 -5.49 -9.60 -13.81
C ARG A 54 -6.41 -9.86 -12.62
N THR A 55 -6.05 -9.37 -11.42
CA THR A 55 -6.95 -9.44 -10.25
C THR A 55 -8.18 -8.58 -10.46
N VAL A 56 -8.02 -7.35 -10.98
CA VAL A 56 -9.14 -6.44 -11.30
C VAL A 56 -10.07 -7.05 -12.36
N GLU A 57 -9.52 -7.65 -13.42
CA GLU A 57 -10.29 -8.32 -14.45
C GLU A 57 -11.10 -9.50 -13.87
N ARG A 58 -10.47 -10.31 -13.00
CA ARG A 58 -11.10 -11.49 -12.40
C ARG A 58 -12.30 -11.16 -11.52
N VAL A 59 -12.24 -10.09 -10.73
CA VAL A 59 -13.33 -9.75 -9.81
C VAL A 59 -14.56 -9.23 -10.55
N GLY A 60 -14.35 -8.51 -11.65
CA GLY A 60 -15.41 -7.86 -12.41
C GLY A 60 -16.13 -6.74 -11.65
N GLY A 61 -16.84 -5.87 -12.38
CA GLY A 61 -17.58 -4.75 -11.80
C GLY A 61 -16.69 -3.63 -11.26
N PRO A 62 -17.26 -2.63 -10.55
CA PRO A 62 -16.51 -1.51 -9.99
C PRO A 62 -15.49 -1.93 -8.93
N VAL A 63 -14.31 -1.31 -8.94
CA VAL A 63 -13.21 -1.61 -8.02
C VAL A 63 -12.70 -0.35 -7.33
N VAL A 64 -12.40 -0.49 -6.03
CA VAL A 64 -11.52 0.45 -5.31
C VAL A 64 -10.23 -0.30 -5.00
N LEU A 65 -9.10 0.25 -5.46
CA LEU A 65 -7.78 -0.29 -5.16
C LEU A 65 -7.30 0.29 -3.84
N VAL A 66 -6.80 -0.58 -2.95
CA VAL A 66 -6.24 -0.19 -1.66
C VAL A 66 -4.78 -0.62 -1.64
N ALA A 67 -3.87 0.30 -1.36
CA ALA A 67 -2.44 0.06 -1.46
C ALA A 67 -1.68 0.44 -0.19
N HIS A 68 -0.80 -0.45 0.25
CA HIS A 68 0.16 -0.19 1.32
C HIS A 68 1.59 0.00 0.77
N ALA A 69 2.32 0.99 1.29
CA ALA A 69 3.73 1.22 0.98
C ALA A 69 4.02 1.21 -0.54
N TYR A 70 4.91 0.32 -0.98
CA TYR A 70 5.29 0.13 -2.39
C TYR A 70 4.10 0.00 -3.35
N ALA A 71 3.02 -0.67 -2.94
CA ALA A 71 1.86 -0.87 -3.81
C ALA A 71 1.21 0.44 -4.24
N GLY A 72 1.48 1.58 -3.58
CA GLY A 72 0.98 2.88 -4.00
C GLY A 72 1.39 3.22 -5.44
N ALA A 73 2.64 2.93 -5.79
CA ALA A 73 3.13 3.13 -7.15
C ALA A 73 2.47 2.15 -8.13
N VAL A 74 2.29 0.89 -7.71
CA VAL A 74 1.69 -0.18 -8.53
C VAL A 74 0.24 0.15 -8.87
N VAL A 75 -0.61 0.50 -7.89
CA VAL A 75 -2.01 0.86 -8.16
C VAL A 75 -2.12 2.14 -8.98
N GLY A 76 -1.16 3.07 -8.84
CA GLY A 76 -1.08 4.28 -9.65
C GLY A 76 -0.78 4.00 -11.14
N ALA A 77 -0.08 2.91 -11.45
CA ALA A 77 0.25 2.55 -12.82
C ALA A 77 -0.84 1.74 -13.55
N VAL A 78 -1.83 1.22 -12.84
CA VAL A 78 -2.96 0.46 -13.44
C VAL A 78 -3.73 1.29 -14.45
N ARG A 79 -4.19 0.64 -15.52
CA ARG A 79 -5.09 1.19 -16.54
C ARG A 79 -6.26 0.27 -16.80
N HIS A 80 -7.27 0.38 -15.94
CA HIS A 80 -8.48 -0.43 -16.09
C HIS A 80 -9.76 0.39 -15.77
N PRO A 81 -10.77 0.41 -16.65
CA PRO A 81 -11.96 1.26 -16.50
C PRO A 81 -12.86 0.87 -15.31
N ALA A 82 -12.68 -0.33 -14.77
CA ALA A 82 -13.34 -0.77 -13.55
C ALA A 82 -12.87 -0.03 -12.30
N VAL A 83 -11.64 0.50 -12.29
CA VAL A 83 -11.08 1.18 -11.11
C VAL A 83 -11.74 2.55 -10.98
N LYS A 84 -12.41 2.77 -9.84
CA LYS A 84 -13.18 3.99 -9.57
C LYS A 84 -12.61 4.86 -8.46
N GLY A 85 -11.62 4.36 -7.71
CA GLY A 85 -10.96 5.12 -6.66
C GLY A 85 -9.73 4.41 -6.11
N LEU A 86 -8.88 5.19 -5.46
CA LEU A 86 -7.62 4.74 -4.87
C LEU A 86 -7.57 5.08 -3.38
N VAL A 87 -7.21 4.11 -2.55
CA VAL A 87 -6.96 4.30 -1.13
C VAL A 87 -5.50 3.96 -0.85
N TYR A 88 -4.74 4.97 -0.45
CA TYR A 88 -3.34 4.83 -0.07
C TYR A 88 -3.20 4.74 1.45
N VAL A 89 -2.45 3.76 1.93
CA VAL A 89 -2.19 3.52 3.36
C VAL A 89 -0.69 3.55 3.56
N ALA A 90 -0.16 4.64 4.14
CA ALA A 90 1.29 4.83 4.29
C ALA A 90 2.06 4.48 2.99
N ALA A 91 1.58 4.97 1.85
CA ALA A 91 1.98 4.48 0.53
C ALA A 91 2.95 5.42 -0.21
N LEU A 92 3.76 4.86 -1.10
CA LEU A 92 4.62 5.63 -2.00
C LEU A 92 3.81 5.99 -3.25
N VAL A 93 3.66 7.27 -3.53
CA VAL A 93 2.80 7.79 -4.62
C VAL A 93 3.63 8.70 -5.54
N PRO A 94 4.54 8.11 -6.35
CA PRO A 94 5.33 8.86 -7.33
C PRO A 94 4.46 9.50 -8.41
N ASP A 95 4.96 10.60 -8.98
CA ASP A 95 4.42 11.22 -10.19
C ASP A 95 5.13 10.70 -11.44
N GLU A 96 4.58 10.99 -12.61
CA GLU A 96 5.11 10.62 -13.91
C GLU A 96 6.61 10.93 -14.03
N GLY A 97 7.40 9.92 -14.40
CA GLY A 97 8.84 10.04 -14.54
C GLY A 97 9.64 9.85 -13.25
N GLU A 98 9.01 9.91 -12.08
CA GLU A 98 9.67 9.57 -10.80
C GLU A 98 9.72 8.05 -10.60
N THR A 99 10.71 7.59 -9.86
CA THR A 99 10.80 6.22 -9.38
C THR A 99 10.25 6.09 -7.96
N VAL A 100 9.98 4.87 -7.50
CA VAL A 100 9.63 4.62 -6.09
C VAL A 100 10.78 5.02 -5.17
N ALA A 101 12.02 4.80 -5.59
CA ALA A 101 13.21 5.17 -4.83
C ALA A 101 13.32 6.70 -4.66
N ASP A 102 13.02 7.48 -5.70
CA ASP A 102 13.08 8.94 -5.65
C ASP A 102 12.19 9.51 -4.54
N VAL A 103 10.96 8.98 -4.42
CA VAL A 103 10.03 9.44 -3.40
C VAL A 103 10.31 8.83 -2.02
N PHE A 104 10.76 7.58 -1.95
CA PHE A 104 11.11 6.93 -0.67
C PHE A 104 12.26 7.64 0.03
N TYR A 105 13.30 8.03 -0.72
CA TYR A 105 14.49 8.71 -0.19
C TYR A 105 14.42 10.25 -0.26
N ARG A 106 13.23 10.82 -0.48
CA ARG A 106 13.04 12.26 -0.65
C ARG A 106 13.47 13.08 0.58
N ALA A 107 13.17 12.57 1.77
CA ALA A 107 13.48 13.22 3.04
C ALA A 107 14.48 12.38 3.83
N GLU A 108 15.11 12.98 4.83
CA GLU A 108 15.98 12.26 5.74
C GLU A 108 15.22 11.09 6.39
N PRO A 109 15.76 9.86 6.36
CA PRO A 109 15.11 8.71 6.95
C PRO A 109 15.05 8.84 8.47
N HIS A 110 14.07 8.20 9.09
CA HIS A 110 14.02 8.11 10.54
C HIS A 110 15.29 7.42 11.08
N PRO A 111 15.87 7.83 12.23
CA PRO A 111 17.12 7.24 12.75
C PRO A 111 17.06 5.73 13.04
N MET A 112 15.85 5.19 13.24
CA MET A 112 15.61 3.75 13.41
C MET A 112 15.28 2.99 12.12
N ALA A 113 15.21 3.69 10.98
CA ALA A 113 15.03 3.03 9.68
C ALA A 113 16.23 2.11 9.40
N PRO A 114 16.01 0.90 8.87
CA PRO A 114 17.11 0.01 8.52
C PRO A 114 17.88 0.55 7.31
N HIS A 115 19.15 0.17 7.20
CA HIS A 115 19.84 0.27 5.93
C HIS A 115 19.30 -0.79 4.98
N LEU A 116 18.79 -0.37 3.83
CA LEU A 116 18.21 -1.23 2.80
C LEU A 116 19.19 -1.34 1.63
N ALA A 117 19.57 -2.56 1.30
CA ALA A 117 20.43 -2.85 0.17
C ALA A 117 19.99 -4.15 -0.50
N ALA A 118 20.18 -4.23 -1.81
CA ALA A 118 20.01 -5.47 -2.53
C ALA A 118 21.15 -6.44 -2.17
N ASP A 119 20.82 -7.72 -2.06
CA ASP A 119 21.81 -8.79 -1.92
C ASP A 119 22.46 -9.15 -3.27
N GLY A 120 23.27 -10.22 -3.28
CA GLY A 120 23.92 -10.72 -4.50
C GLY A 120 22.96 -11.22 -5.59
N HIS A 121 21.66 -11.35 -5.28
CA HIS A 121 20.60 -11.73 -6.21
C HIS A 121 19.75 -10.54 -6.67
N GLY A 122 20.10 -9.30 -6.26
CA GLY A 122 19.39 -8.09 -6.67
C GLY A 122 18.07 -7.86 -5.93
N VAL A 123 17.83 -8.59 -4.84
CA VAL A 123 16.60 -8.45 -4.03
C VAL A 123 16.92 -7.86 -2.66
N ILE A 124 15.99 -7.07 -2.13
CA ILE A 124 16.10 -6.41 -0.84
C ILE A 124 15.30 -7.22 0.18
N TRP A 125 16.02 -7.88 1.09
CA TRP A 125 15.44 -8.59 2.23
C TRP A 125 15.39 -7.66 3.45
N LEU A 126 14.27 -7.63 4.18
CA LEU A 126 14.16 -6.77 5.36
C LEU A 126 14.82 -7.46 6.56
N PRO A 127 15.76 -6.80 7.26
CA PRO A 127 16.34 -7.35 8.47
C PRO A 127 15.27 -7.61 9.52
N GLU A 128 15.31 -8.77 10.20
CA GLU A 128 14.28 -9.18 11.16
C GLU A 128 14.02 -8.13 12.25
N ARG A 129 15.07 -7.54 12.82
CA ARG A 129 14.96 -6.48 13.83
C ARG A 129 14.22 -5.24 13.32
N ALA A 130 14.18 -4.99 12.01
CA ALA A 130 13.53 -3.84 11.43
C ALA A 130 12.00 -3.92 11.55
N PHE A 131 11.43 -5.12 11.70
CA PHE A 131 10.00 -5.26 11.96
C PHE A 131 9.60 -4.60 13.27
N ALA A 132 10.30 -4.90 14.37
CA ALA A 132 10.07 -4.26 15.67
C ALA A 132 10.54 -2.79 15.72
N GLN A 133 11.60 -2.45 15.00
CA GLN A 133 12.21 -1.11 15.11
C GLN A 133 11.52 -0.05 14.25
N ALA A 134 11.06 -0.41 13.04
CA ALA A 134 10.61 0.56 12.05
C ALA A 134 9.32 0.20 11.31
N PHE A 135 9.12 -1.07 10.94
CA PHE A 135 8.00 -1.48 10.10
C PHE A 135 6.69 -1.65 10.87
N ALA A 136 6.72 -2.27 12.04
CA ALA A 136 5.54 -2.52 12.87
C ALA A 136 5.85 -2.42 14.39
N PRO A 137 6.44 -1.30 14.86
CA PRO A 137 6.77 -1.12 16.29
C PRO A 137 5.56 -1.20 17.23
N ASN A 138 4.33 -0.98 16.74
CA ASN A 138 3.12 -1.05 17.56
C ASN A 138 2.45 -2.44 17.49
N ALA A 139 2.99 -3.39 16.72
CA ALA A 139 2.51 -4.77 16.65
C ALA A 139 2.98 -5.59 17.87
N THR A 140 2.29 -6.70 18.14
CA THR A 140 2.77 -7.68 19.14
C THR A 140 4.03 -8.41 18.63
N GLU A 141 4.78 -9.03 19.54
CA GLU A 141 5.93 -9.86 19.15
C GLU A 141 5.53 -11.01 18.21
N GLU A 142 4.36 -11.61 18.42
CA GLU A 142 3.82 -12.67 17.56
C GLU A 142 3.51 -12.14 16.14
N GLU A 143 2.94 -10.94 16.04
CA GLU A 143 2.67 -10.30 14.75
C GLU A 143 3.95 -9.89 14.03
N GLN A 144 4.94 -9.40 14.75
CA GLN A 144 6.26 -9.09 14.19
C GLN A 144 6.96 -10.34 13.68
N ALA A 145 6.92 -11.44 14.45
CA ALA A 145 7.47 -12.72 14.03
C ALA A 145 6.74 -13.26 12.79
N LEU A 146 5.42 -13.14 12.73
CA LEU A 146 4.63 -13.52 11.56
C LEU A 146 5.02 -12.69 10.33
N LEU A 147 5.06 -11.37 10.46
CA LEU A 147 5.46 -10.46 9.38
C LEU A 147 6.88 -10.77 8.87
N ALA A 148 7.82 -11.06 9.78
CA ALA A 148 9.18 -11.43 9.42
C ALA A 148 9.23 -12.77 8.67
N ALA A 149 8.43 -13.75 9.08
CA ALA A 149 8.39 -15.09 8.50
C ALA A 149 7.66 -15.14 7.15
N THR A 150 6.65 -14.30 6.94
CA THR A 150 5.88 -14.25 5.68
C THR A 150 6.38 -13.18 4.71
N GLN A 151 7.45 -12.46 5.07
CA GLN A 151 7.98 -11.41 4.21
C GLN A 151 8.34 -11.95 2.83
N ARG A 152 8.13 -11.10 1.83
CA ARG A 152 8.57 -11.34 0.46
C ARG A 152 9.59 -10.29 0.06
N PRO A 153 10.79 -10.69 -0.39
CA PRO A 153 11.80 -9.72 -0.80
C PRO A 153 11.34 -9.00 -2.06
N ILE A 154 11.80 -7.76 -2.22
CA ILE A 154 11.50 -6.95 -3.40
C ILE A 154 12.73 -6.82 -4.28
N SER A 155 12.57 -7.01 -5.58
CA SER A 155 13.61 -6.73 -6.57
C SER A 155 13.95 -5.24 -6.60
N GLY A 156 15.24 -4.88 -6.68
CA GLY A 156 15.66 -3.49 -6.90
C GLY A 156 15.08 -2.89 -8.20
N GLY A 157 14.77 -3.75 -9.19
CA GLY A 157 14.11 -3.35 -10.43
C GLY A 157 12.66 -2.89 -10.26
N CYS A 158 12.00 -3.23 -9.14
CA CYS A 158 10.66 -2.73 -8.83
C CYS A 158 10.66 -1.24 -8.46
N ILE A 159 11.75 -0.74 -7.86
CA ILE A 159 11.78 0.60 -7.26
C ILE A 159 12.58 1.64 -8.04
N THR A 160 13.33 1.22 -9.06
CA THR A 160 14.26 2.07 -9.84
C THR A 160 13.76 2.41 -11.24
N VAL A 161 12.55 1.98 -11.60
CA VAL A 161 11.93 2.28 -12.89
C VAL A 161 11.01 3.49 -12.74
N ALA A 162 11.09 4.40 -13.71
CA ALA A 162 10.21 5.56 -13.78
C ALA A 162 8.76 5.13 -13.98
N VAL A 163 7.85 5.62 -13.13
CA VAL A 163 6.44 5.27 -13.24
C VAL A 163 5.80 6.01 -14.42
N PRO A 164 4.81 5.38 -15.09
CA PRO A 164 4.01 6.09 -16.09
C PRO A 164 3.16 7.17 -15.42
N ARG A 165 2.49 7.99 -16.22
CA ARG A 165 1.44 8.91 -15.75
C ARG A 165 0.55 8.22 -14.68
N PRO A 166 0.35 8.75 -13.48
CA PRO A 166 -0.37 7.99 -12.47
C PRO A 166 -1.89 8.20 -12.50
N LEU A 167 -2.62 7.12 -12.17
CA LEU A 167 -4.09 7.02 -12.15
C LEU A 167 -4.73 7.96 -11.12
N TRP A 168 -4.02 8.35 -10.06
CA TRP A 168 -4.54 9.27 -9.04
C TRP A 168 -4.89 10.65 -9.58
N LYS A 169 -4.44 11.01 -10.79
CA LYS A 169 -4.88 12.24 -11.46
C LYS A 169 -6.24 12.12 -12.14
N ASP A 170 -6.76 10.91 -12.33
CA ASP A 170 -7.99 10.64 -13.08
C ASP A 170 -9.14 10.15 -12.19
N VAL A 171 -8.84 9.62 -10.99
CA VAL A 171 -9.84 9.07 -10.07
C VAL A 171 -9.74 9.68 -8.66
N PRO A 172 -10.85 9.74 -7.91
CA PRO A 172 -10.84 10.14 -6.52
C PRO A 172 -9.84 9.32 -5.69
N THR A 173 -9.11 10.03 -4.83
CA THR A 173 -8.00 9.46 -4.05
C THR A 173 -8.16 9.77 -2.56
N TRP A 174 -7.86 8.79 -1.72
CA TRP A 174 -7.80 8.89 -0.26
C TRP A 174 -6.42 8.49 0.23
N TYR A 175 -5.98 9.06 1.33
CA TYR A 175 -4.67 8.77 1.90
C TYR A 175 -4.72 8.73 3.43
N LEU A 176 -4.21 7.65 4.03
CA LEU A 176 -3.92 7.56 5.46
C LEU A 176 -2.44 7.87 5.69
N VAL A 177 -2.16 9.01 6.33
CA VAL A 177 -0.83 9.35 6.82
C VAL A 177 -0.60 8.70 8.17
N ALA A 178 0.45 7.89 8.25
CA ALA A 178 0.91 7.25 9.46
C ALA A 178 1.97 8.15 10.15
N GLU A 179 1.58 8.88 11.19
CA GLU A 179 2.46 9.89 11.83
C GLU A 179 3.67 9.28 12.55
N GLN A 180 3.61 8.00 12.92
CA GLN A 180 4.69 7.29 13.61
C GLN A 180 5.43 6.32 12.69
N ASP A 181 5.23 6.44 11.38
CA ASP A 181 5.93 5.65 10.38
C ASP A 181 7.43 5.97 10.38
N ARG A 182 8.24 4.92 10.55
CA ARG A 182 9.71 4.99 10.57
C ARG A 182 10.34 4.43 9.30
N MET A 183 9.55 3.93 8.36
CA MET A 183 9.99 3.49 7.03
C MET A 183 9.81 4.61 6.01
N ILE A 184 8.65 5.27 6.00
CA ILE A 184 8.32 6.42 5.15
C ILE A 184 7.90 7.55 6.06
N VAL A 185 8.78 8.52 6.30
CA VAL A 185 8.49 9.60 7.24
C VAL A 185 7.24 10.39 6.84
N ALA A 186 6.43 10.78 7.84
CA ALA A 186 5.11 11.40 7.63
C ALA A 186 5.15 12.64 6.72
N ASN A 187 6.23 13.41 6.73
CA ASN A 187 6.39 14.56 5.84
C ASN A 187 6.43 14.15 4.35
N THR A 188 7.14 13.08 4.03
CA THR A 188 7.17 12.51 2.66
C THR A 188 5.77 12.02 2.26
N GLN A 189 5.08 11.33 3.16
CA GLN A 189 3.69 10.89 2.93
C GLN A 189 2.76 12.07 2.63
N ARG A 190 2.79 13.12 3.45
CA ARG A 190 1.97 14.33 3.26
C ARG A 190 2.26 15.01 1.94
N PHE A 191 3.53 15.20 1.59
CA PHE A 191 3.92 15.77 0.30
C PHE A 191 3.27 15.02 -0.87
N MET A 192 3.36 13.69 -0.87
CA MET A 192 2.79 12.85 -1.93
C MET A 192 1.26 12.89 -1.93
N ALA A 193 0.63 12.83 -0.76
CA ALA A 193 -0.83 12.85 -0.61
C ALA A 193 -1.44 14.18 -1.06
N GLU A 194 -0.81 15.31 -0.72
CA GLU A 194 -1.22 16.66 -1.14
C GLU A 194 -1.05 16.83 -2.64
N ARG A 195 0.08 16.38 -3.20
CA ARG A 195 0.31 16.38 -4.66
C ARG A 195 -0.73 15.57 -5.40
N ALA A 196 -1.18 14.45 -4.83
CA ALA A 196 -2.24 13.62 -5.39
C ALA A 196 -3.66 14.20 -5.20
N ASN A 197 -3.78 15.37 -4.58
CA ASN A 197 -5.07 15.98 -4.21
C ASN A 197 -5.97 14.98 -3.45
N ALA A 198 -5.36 14.16 -2.58
CA ALA A 198 -6.06 13.13 -1.85
C ALA A 198 -6.93 13.73 -0.73
N ARG A 199 -7.99 13.01 -0.35
CA ARG A 199 -8.64 13.21 0.94
C ARG A 199 -7.76 12.57 2.02
N ILE A 200 -7.12 13.42 2.83
CA ILE A 200 -6.11 12.99 3.81
C ILE A 200 -6.75 12.79 5.18
N VAL A 201 -6.50 11.62 5.76
CA VAL A 201 -6.66 11.37 7.21
C VAL A 201 -5.28 11.07 7.80
N SER A 202 -5.05 11.46 9.04
CA SER A 202 -3.76 11.34 9.70
C SER A 202 -3.96 10.76 11.09
N HIS A 203 -3.19 9.72 11.43
CA HIS A 203 -3.32 9.00 12.69
C HIS A 203 -1.93 8.70 13.29
N PRO A 204 -1.81 8.64 14.64
CA PRO A 204 -0.58 8.26 15.33
C PRO A 204 -0.37 6.75 15.26
N VAL A 205 -0.15 6.23 14.05
CA VAL A 205 0.05 4.80 13.75
C VAL A 205 1.40 4.61 13.06
N ASP A 206 1.90 3.38 13.11
CA ASP A 206 3.17 3.00 12.51
C ASP A 206 3.04 2.69 11.01
N HIS A 207 4.10 2.16 10.40
CA HIS A 207 4.12 1.87 8.97
C HIS A 207 3.14 0.76 8.55
N ALA A 208 2.70 -0.11 9.46
CA ALA A 208 1.86 -1.27 9.16
C ALA A 208 0.45 -1.17 9.78
N PRO A 209 -0.33 -0.09 9.53
CA PRO A 209 -1.62 0.11 10.17
C PRO A 209 -2.67 -0.95 9.76
N GLY A 210 -2.47 -1.67 8.66
CA GLY A 210 -3.30 -2.85 8.35
C GLY A 210 -3.21 -3.95 9.41
N VAL A 211 -2.11 -4.02 10.15
CA VAL A 211 -1.86 -4.96 11.25
C VAL A 211 -2.13 -4.29 12.60
N THR A 212 -1.61 -3.09 12.82
CA THR A 212 -1.56 -2.46 14.16
C THR A 212 -2.77 -1.57 14.45
N ALA A 213 -3.42 -1.04 13.42
CA ALA A 213 -4.57 -0.14 13.52
C ALA A 213 -5.61 -0.39 12.41
N PRO A 214 -6.10 -1.63 12.24
CA PRO A 214 -6.90 -2.03 11.08
C PRO A 214 -8.21 -1.24 10.96
N ASP A 215 -8.77 -0.75 12.08
CA ASP A 215 -10.02 0.04 12.06
C ASP A 215 -9.83 1.37 11.33
N ALA A 216 -8.69 2.05 11.51
CA ALA A 216 -8.39 3.30 10.79
C ALA A 216 -8.30 3.08 9.28
N VAL A 217 -7.77 1.93 8.86
CA VAL A 217 -7.72 1.55 7.45
C VAL A 217 -9.11 1.24 6.91
N VAL A 218 -9.89 0.43 7.63
CA VAL A 218 -11.26 0.07 7.23
C VAL A 218 -12.13 1.31 7.09
N ASP A 219 -12.07 2.24 8.05
CA ASP A 219 -12.84 3.48 8.00
C ASP A 219 -12.52 4.31 6.74
N LEU A 220 -11.25 4.42 6.36
CA LEU A 220 -10.85 5.12 5.13
C LEU A 220 -11.37 4.41 3.87
N ILE A 221 -11.29 3.07 3.82
CA ILE A 221 -11.82 2.28 2.71
C ILE A 221 -13.33 2.51 2.56
N LEU A 222 -14.07 2.52 3.68
CA LEU A 222 -15.53 2.74 3.65
C LEU A 222 -15.90 4.19 3.27
N GLN A 223 -15.08 5.18 3.61
CA GLN A 223 -15.26 6.54 3.12
C GLN A 223 -15.09 6.63 1.59
N ALA A 224 -14.10 5.92 1.04
CA ALA A 224 -13.90 5.83 -0.40
C ALA A 224 -15.09 5.18 -1.10
N ALA A 225 -15.55 4.03 -0.59
CA ALA A 225 -16.68 3.28 -1.13
C ALA A 225 -17.97 4.10 -1.22
N ARG A 226 -18.27 4.90 -0.20
CA ARG A 226 -19.45 5.79 -0.17
C ARG A 226 -19.42 6.88 -1.24
N THR A 227 -18.22 7.35 -1.61
CA THR A 227 -18.07 8.40 -2.63
C THR A 227 -18.14 7.84 -4.04
N VAL A 228 -17.59 6.65 -4.24
CA VAL A 228 -17.55 5.97 -5.55
C VAL A 228 -18.92 5.39 -5.95
N SER A 229 -19.76 5.08 -4.96
CA SER A 229 -21.10 4.52 -5.18
C SER A 229 -22.21 5.58 -5.29
N ALA A 230 -21.86 6.86 -5.16
CA ALA A 230 -22.78 8.00 -5.25
C ALA A 230 -22.74 8.62 -6.66
#